data_AF-A0A9E3VRU4-F1
#
_entry.id   AF-A0A9E3VRU4-F1
#
_cell.length_a   1.000
_cell.length_b   1.000
_cell.length_c   1.000
_cell.angle_alpha   90.00
_cell.angle_beta   90.00
_cell.angle_gamma   90.00
#
_symmetry.space_group_name_H-M   'P 1'
#
loop_
_entity.id
_entity.type
_entity.pdbx_description
1 polymer ?
#
loop_
_entity_poly.entity_id
_entity_poly.type
_entity_poly.pdbx_seq_one_letter_code
_entity_poly.pdbx_strand_id
1 'polypeptide(L)'
;MAASIYGDASTQEKRLLEEAMARDAGLRREYEALSGLREAIPVNQPELKFDLAPLVRNRLASSPATARGRRVALALATVACVVVLAALGFVRSDKHASPVVHVASTVGATGSSPLGAAIEKADALVKQGDLATAYQSLQDCLAANADDVKAGDAQLRVADLAYDLKRYPEALAATTALMTRYHDYVKQTPERERHVIARRDLLAEAESVQFASLYALDTARKDRTDPFGKLESIIVGNKDSLVAEEAALDMGKLLLAEAESGKDANAKSPRLTAMTLARDRCTDPIAVALLEIKIGEIYQNDLRDFSSAEEHFKRAAENPVYAKRATAALMVLAEERKR
;
A
#
# COMPACT_ATOMS: atom_id res chain seq x y z
N MET A 1 16.10 12.13 -36.29
CA MET A 1 14.83 11.41 -36.53
C MET A 1 14.33 10.84 -35.20
N ALA A 2 13.76 11.70 -34.33
CA ALA A 2 13.40 11.36 -32.94
C ALA A 2 12.19 12.20 -32.46
N ALA A 3 11.25 12.53 -33.34
CA ALA A 3 10.15 13.47 -33.07
C ALA A 3 8.80 12.80 -32.77
N SER A 4 8.70 11.48 -32.74
CA SER A 4 7.40 10.85 -33.02
C SER A 4 6.93 9.80 -32.02
N ILE A 5 7.57 9.71 -30.86
CA ILE A 5 7.12 8.82 -29.76
C ILE A 5 6.62 9.62 -28.55
N TYR A 6 7.01 10.89 -28.39
CA TYR A 6 6.66 11.71 -27.20
C TYR A 6 6.07 13.10 -27.50
N GLY A 7 5.55 13.34 -28.72
CA GLY A 7 5.24 14.70 -29.19
C GLY A 7 6.50 15.42 -29.70
N ASP A 8 6.35 16.68 -30.12
CA ASP A 8 7.40 17.47 -30.77
C ASP A 8 8.59 17.72 -29.82
N ALA A 9 9.47 16.73 -29.71
CA ALA A 9 10.75 16.88 -29.02
C ALA A 9 11.51 18.05 -29.67
N SER A 10 11.96 18.97 -28.82
CA SER A 10 12.77 20.11 -29.21
C SER A 10 14.05 19.64 -29.90
N THR A 11 14.64 20.49 -30.74
CA THR A 11 15.91 20.18 -31.42
C THR A 11 17.04 19.82 -30.44
N GLN A 12 16.97 20.34 -29.21
CA GLN A 12 17.92 20.06 -28.14
C GLN A 12 17.75 18.65 -27.56
N GLU A 13 16.52 18.21 -27.30
CA GLU A 13 16.24 16.85 -26.80
C GLU A 13 16.62 15.78 -27.82
N LYS A 14 16.40 16.05 -29.11
CA LYS A 14 16.83 15.15 -30.20
C LYS A 14 18.34 14.95 -30.21
N ARG A 15 19.12 16.01 -30.02
CA ARG A 15 20.59 15.93 -29.92
C ARG A 15 21.04 15.14 -28.70
N LEU A 16 20.44 15.38 -27.53
CA LEU A 16 20.79 14.65 -26.30
C LEU A 16 20.48 13.16 -26.41
N LEU A 17 19.36 12.80 -27.05
CA LEU A 17 19.01 11.40 -27.29
C LEU A 17 19.96 10.74 -28.29
N GLU A 18 20.33 11.43 -29.38
CA GLU A 18 21.31 10.93 -30.35
C GLU A 18 22.70 10.73 -29.72
N GLU A 19 23.14 11.65 -28.86
CA GLU A 19 24.38 11.51 -28.08
C GLU A 19 24.33 10.34 -27.09
N ALA A 20 23.19 10.13 -26.41
CA ALA A 20 23.00 9.01 -25.50
C ALA A 20 23.01 7.66 -26.23
N MET A 21 22.34 7.56 -27.38
CA MET A 21 22.34 6.37 -28.22
C MET A 21 23.70 6.09 -28.88
N ALA A 22 24.55 7.11 -29.06
CA ALA A 22 25.91 6.93 -29.54
C ALA A 22 26.81 6.28 -28.47
N ARG A 23 26.56 6.56 -27.18
CA ARG A 23 27.35 6.05 -26.05
C ARG A 23 26.90 4.69 -25.55
N ASP A 24 25.62 4.34 -25.71
CA ASP A 24 25.04 3.10 -25.18
C ASP A 24 24.38 2.23 -26.27
N ALA A 25 24.94 1.04 -26.46
CA ALA A 25 24.42 0.05 -27.40
C ALA A 25 23.11 -0.62 -26.93
N GLY A 26 22.87 -0.69 -25.61
CA GLY A 26 21.61 -1.17 -25.04
C GLY A 26 20.47 -0.20 -25.34
N LEU A 27 20.69 1.09 -25.09
CA LEU A 27 19.73 2.16 -25.39
C LEU A 27 19.35 2.19 -26.88
N ARG A 28 20.31 1.93 -27.78
CA ARG A 28 20.06 1.84 -29.22
C ARG A 28 19.13 0.68 -29.58
N ARG A 29 19.34 -0.51 -28.98
CA ARG A 29 18.48 -1.69 -29.22
C ARG A 29 17.06 -1.47 -28.71
N GLU A 30 16.92 -0.85 -27.55
CA GLU A 30 15.60 -0.51 -27.00
C GLU A 30 14.87 0.52 -27.89
N TYR A 31 15.60 1.54 -28.37
CA TYR A 31 15.05 2.54 -29.29
C TYR A 31 14.58 1.91 -30.62
N GLU A 32 15.36 1.00 -31.19
CA GLU A 32 15.00 0.26 -32.40
C GLU A 32 13.77 -0.64 -32.17
N ALA A 33 13.70 -1.34 -31.03
CA ALA A 33 12.56 -2.19 -30.68
C ALA A 33 11.26 -1.38 -30.53
N LEU A 34 11.33 -0.22 -29.89
CA LEU A 34 10.17 0.68 -29.72
C LEU A 34 9.74 1.31 -31.06
N SER A 35 10.71 1.65 -31.92
CA SER A 35 10.43 2.18 -33.26
C SER A 35 9.74 1.13 -34.13
N GLY A 36 10.18 -0.13 -34.08
CA GLY A 36 9.53 -1.23 -34.79
C GLY A 36 8.11 -1.53 -34.30
N LEU A 37 7.86 -1.39 -32.98
CA LEU A 37 6.51 -1.55 -32.43
C LEU A 37 5.55 -0.47 -32.95
N ARG A 38 6.01 0.76 -33.12
CA ARG A 38 5.21 1.87 -33.66
C ARG A 38 4.77 1.64 -35.09
N GLU A 39 5.65 1.12 -35.93
CA GLU A 39 5.32 0.80 -37.34
C GLU A 39 4.29 -0.33 -37.44
N ALA A 40 4.21 -1.21 -36.42
CA ALA A 40 3.20 -2.25 -36.32
C ALA A 40 1.83 -1.74 -35.80
N ILE A 41 1.72 -0.49 -35.34
CA ILE A 41 0.44 0.10 -34.92
C ILE A 41 -0.26 0.69 -36.14
N PRO A 42 -1.42 0.15 -36.57
CA PRO A 42 -2.16 0.70 -37.69
C PRO A 42 -2.63 2.12 -37.37
N VAL A 43 -2.12 3.10 -38.12
CA VAL A 43 -2.40 4.54 -37.95
C VAL A 43 -3.83 4.90 -38.36
N ASN A 44 -4.45 4.09 -39.22
CA ASN A 44 -5.85 4.24 -39.57
C ASN A 44 -6.69 3.39 -38.62
N GLN A 45 -7.41 4.04 -37.70
CA GLN A 45 -8.55 3.40 -37.03
C GLN A 45 -9.60 3.12 -38.11
N PRO A 46 -9.90 1.85 -38.46
CA PRO A 46 -10.99 1.59 -39.38
C PRO A 46 -12.28 2.07 -38.72
N GLU A 47 -13.08 2.88 -39.43
CA GLU A 47 -14.44 3.19 -39.01
C GLU A 47 -15.21 1.88 -38.85
N LEU A 48 -15.50 1.53 -37.60
CA LEU A 48 -16.31 0.37 -37.27
C LEU A 48 -17.75 0.68 -37.65
N LYS A 49 -18.16 0.22 -38.84
CA LYS A 49 -19.52 0.39 -39.39
C LYS A 49 -20.61 -0.35 -38.60
N PHE A 50 -20.26 -1.04 -37.52
CA PHE A 50 -21.18 -1.78 -36.66
C PHE A 50 -20.68 -1.79 -35.23
N ASP A 51 -21.62 -1.76 -34.29
CA ASP A 51 -21.34 -1.79 -32.86
C ASP A 51 -20.78 -3.17 -32.46
N LEU A 52 -19.55 -3.17 -31.95
CA LEU A 52 -18.88 -4.36 -31.44
C LEU A 52 -19.24 -4.70 -29.99
N ALA A 53 -19.86 -3.78 -29.24
CA ALA A 53 -20.24 -3.99 -27.85
C ALA A 53 -21.06 -5.28 -27.63
N PRO A 54 -22.07 -5.62 -28.45
CA PRO A 54 -22.80 -6.87 -28.30
C PRO A 54 -21.93 -8.09 -28.59
N LEU A 55 -21.04 -8.03 -29.59
CA LEU A 55 -20.12 -9.12 -29.93
C LEU A 55 -19.09 -9.38 -28.83
N VAL A 56 -18.55 -8.32 -28.22
CA VAL A 56 -17.61 -8.40 -27.09
C VAL A 56 -18.31 -8.90 -25.84
N ARG A 57 -19.50 -8.40 -25.51
CA ARG A 57 -20.30 -8.88 -24.38
C ARG A 57 -20.69 -10.35 -24.53
N ASN A 58 -21.10 -10.74 -25.73
CA ASN A 58 -21.47 -12.12 -26.00
C ASN A 58 -20.23 -13.03 -25.92
N ARG A 59 -19.06 -12.60 -26.40
CA ARG A 59 -17.80 -13.36 -26.29
C ARG A 59 -17.26 -13.46 -24.87
N LEU A 60 -17.46 -12.44 -24.03
CA LEU A 60 -17.14 -12.49 -22.60
C LEU A 60 -18.09 -13.43 -21.84
N ALA A 61 -19.39 -13.41 -22.18
CA ALA A 61 -20.39 -14.27 -21.56
C ALA A 61 -20.30 -15.74 -22.02
N SER A 62 -19.85 -15.98 -23.25
CA SER A 62 -19.73 -17.32 -23.86
C SER A 62 -18.30 -17.84 -23.91
N SER A 63 -17.37 -17.25 -23.16
CA SER A 63 -16.03 -17.81 -22.97
C SER A 63 -16.11 -18.94 -21.93
N PRO A 64 -16.12 -20.24 -22.31
CA PRO A 64 -15.87 -21.29 -21.34
C PRO A 64 -14.46 -21.05 -20.79
N ALA A 65 -14.32 -21.01 -19.47
CA ALA A 65 -13.02 -20.89 -18.79
C ALA A 65 -12.02 -21.81 -19.48
N THR A 66 -11.15 -21.23 -20.31
CA THR A 66 -10.35 -22.03 -21.24
C THR A 66 -9.43 -22.92 -20.43
N ALA A 67 -9.31 -24.17 -20.89
CA ALA A 67 -8.55 -25.27 -20.29
C ALA A 67 -7.03 -25.04 -20.14
N ARG A 68 -6.58 -23.76 -20.11
CA ARG A 68 -5.24 -23.32 -19.74
C ARG A 68 -5.01 -23.44 -18.23
N GLY A 69 -6.05 -23.31 -17.42
CA GLY A 69 -5.97 -23.51 -15.96
C GLY A 69 -5.65 -24.94 -15.53
N ARG A 70 -6.02 -25.96 -16.34
CA ARG A 70 -5.75 -27.38 -16.04
C ARG A 70 -4.30 -27.80 -16.31
N ARG A 71 -3.58 -27.14 -17.23
CA ARG A 71 -2.16 -27.42 -17.48
C ARG A 71 -1.22 -26.73 -16.49
N VAL A 72 -1.64 -25.58 -15.93
CA VAL A 72 -0.92 -24.93 -14.82
C VAL A 72 -1.13 -25.68 -13.50
N ALA A 73 -2.33 -26.25 -13.27
CA ALA A 73 -2.59 -27.09 -12.10
C ALA A 73 -1.76 -28.40 -12.08
N LEU A 74 -1.41 -28.97 -13.24
CA LEU A 74 -0.56 -30.16 -13.32
C LEU A 74 0.94 -29.87 -13.18
N ALA A 75 1.40 -28.65 -13.47
CA ALA A 75 2.78 -28.23 -13.22
C ALA A 75 3.04 -27.90 -11.73
N LEU A 76 1.99 -27.57 -10.96
CA LEU A 76 2.07 -27.40 -9.51
C LEU A 76 2.02 -28.73 -8.73
N ALA A 77 1.56 -29.82 -9.35
CA ALA A 77 1.56 -31.14 -8.73
C ALA A 77 2.95 -31.79 -8.68
N THR A 78 3.86 -31.45 -9.60
CA THR A 78 5.23 -32.01 -9.61
C THR A 78 6.15 -31.36 -8.59
N VAL A 79 5.90 -30.10 -8.21
CA VAL A 79 6.66 -29.43 -7.13
C VAL A 79 6.24 -29.94 -5.75
N ALA A 80 4.98 -30.33 -5.57
CA ALA A 80 4.48 -30.92 -4.32
C ALA A 80 5.07 -32.33 -4.04
N CYS A 81 5.40 -33.12 -5.06
CA CYS A 81 6.02 -34.45 -4.86
C CYS A 81 7.49 -34.39 -4.39
N VAL A 82 8.23 -33.34 -4.70
CA VAL A 82 9.62 -33.18 -4.21
C VAL A 82 9.64 -32.77 -2.73
N VAL A 83 8.65 -32.01 -2.27
CA VAL A 83 8.53 -31.62 -0.85
C VAL A 83 8.02 -32.77 0.03
N VAL A 84 7.15 -33.64 -0.48
CA VAL A 84 6.66 -34.81 0.28
C VAL A 84 7.72 -35.93 0.40
N LEU A 85 8.61 -36.07 -0.59
CA LEU A 85 9.75 -37.01 -0.48
C LEU A 85 10.87 -36.51 0.44
N ALA A 86 11.00 -35.18 0.64
CA ALA A 86 11.88 -34.62 1.66
C ALA A 86 11.30 -34.76 3.09
N ALA A 87 9.97 -34.74 3.23
CA ALA A 87 9.29 -34.91 4.53
C ALA A 87 9.19 -36.38 4.99
N LEU A 88 9.22 -37.36 4.07
CA LEU A 88 9.19 -38.80 4.41
C LEU A 88 10.59 -39.42 4.65
N GLY A 89 11.67 -38.68 4.39
CA GLY A 89 13.05 -39.11 4.65
C GLY A 89 13.51 -38.98 6.11
N PHE A 90 12.72 -38.34 6.98
CA PHE A 90 13.07 -38.09 8.39
C PHE A 90 12.17 -38.84 9.38
N VAL A 91 11.63 -39.99 8.97
CA VAL A 91 10.96 -40.94 9.88
C VAL A 91 11.53 -42.35 9.67
N ARG A 92 12.76 -42.57 10.16
CA ARG A 92 13.19 -43.84 10.76
C ARG A 92 14.58 -43.75 11.41
N SER A 93 14.69 -44.44 12.56
CA SER A 93 15.83 -44.61 13.49
C SER A 93 16.06 -43.44 14.48
N ASP A 94 16.08 -43.64 15.80
CA ASP A 94 15.95 -44.85 16.60
C ASP A 94 15.47 -44.55 18.03
N LYS A 95 14.82 -45.56 18.62
CA LYS A 95 14.48 -45.59 20.05
C LYS A 95 15.77 -45.76 20.85
N HIS A 96 16.09 -44.84 21.75
CA HIS A 96 16.76 -45.16 23.02
C HIS A 96 16.46 -44.10 24.09
N ALA A 97 16.53 -44.58 25.33
CA ALA A 97 16.06 -43.97 26.56
C ALA A 97 16.76 -42.64 26.94
N SER A 98 16.06 -41.89 27.80
CA SER A 98 16.42 -40.68 28.56
C SER A 98 17.90 -40.56 28.98
N PRO A 99 18.42 -39.32 29.15
CA PRO A 99 18.10 -38.56 30.36
C PRO A 99 17.69 -37.11 30.09
N VAL A 100 16.98 -36.54 31.07
CA VAL A 100 16.75 -35.10 31.21
C VAL A 100 18.12 -34.41 31.26
N VAL A 101 18.54 -33.83 30.14
CA VAL A 101 19.61 -32.85 30.11
C VAL A 101 18.91 -31.51 30.25
N HIS A 102 19.07 -30.88 31.42
CA HIS A 102 18.95 -29.42 31.51
C HIS A 102 20.01 -28.84 30.58
N VAL A 103 19.64 -28.58 29.32
CA VAL A 103 20.40 -27.67 28.49
C VAL A 103 20.17 -26.32 29.15
N ALA A 104 21.13 -25.92 29.98
CA ALA A 104 21.29 -24.55 30.37
C ALA A 104 21.26 -23.75 29.06
N SER A 105 20.21 -22.96 28.87
CA SER A 105 20.20 -21.91 27.86
C SER A 105 21.42 -21.06 28.14
N THR A 106 22.48 -21.26 27.36
CA THR A 106 23.61 -20.36 27.30
C THR A 106 23.09 -19.06 26.72
N VAL A 107 22.59 -18.21 27.60
CA VAL A 107 22.61 -16.76 27.45
C VAL A 107 24.06 -16.40 27.17
N GLY A 108 24.35 -16.01 25.93
CA GLY A 108 25.71 -15.66 25.53
C GLY A 108 26.10 -16.09 24.12
N ALA A 109 25.26 -15.83 23.13
CA ALA A 109 25.77 -15.56 21.80
C ALA A 109 25.39 -14.12 21.45
N THR A 110 26.24 -13.17 21.83
CA THR A 110 26.44 -11.89 21.14
C THR A 110 27.00 -12.13 19.72
N GLY A 111 26.38 -13.07 18.99
CA GLY A 111 26.59 -13.25 17.57
C GLY A 111 25.72 -12.21 16.87
N SER A 112 26.34 -11.33 16.10
CA SER A 112 25.65 -10.37 15.27
C SER A 112 24.59 -11.10 14.44
N SER A 113 23.31 -10.81 14.67
CA SER A 113 22.22 -11.33 13.85
C SER A 113 22.45 -10.87 12.41
N PRO A 114 22.59 -11.78 11.43
CA PRO A 114 22.74 -11.41 10.03
C PRO A 114 21.60 -10.49 9.56
N LEU A 115 20.39 -10.72 10.08
CA LEU A 115 19.24 -9.86 9.82
C LEU A 115 19.34 -8.50 10.50
N GLY A 116 19.88 -8.42 11.72
CA GLY A 116 20.19 -7.14 12.37
C GLY A 116 21.08 -6.26 11.48
N ALA A 117 22.19 -6.81 10.98
CA ALA A 117 23.08 -6.10 10.07
C ALA A 117 22.41 -5.76 8.72
N ALA A 118 21.55 -6.63 8.19
CA ALA A 118 20.81 -6.38 6.96
C ALA A 118 19.78 -5.25 7.12
N ILE A 119 19.09 -5.17 8.26
CA ILE A 119 18.16 -4.07 8.58
C ILE A 119 18.92 -2.74 8.62
N GLU A 120 20.05 -2.67 9.33
CA GLU A 120 20.86 -1.46 9.40
C GLU A 120 21.36 -1.02 8.01
N LYS A 121 21.77 -1.98 7.18
CA LYS A 121 22.16 -1.71 5.80
C LYS A 121 20.99 -1.22 4.94
N ALA A 122 19.82 -1.82 5.07
CA ALA A 122 18.61 -1.39 4.36
C ALA A 122 18.21 0.03 4.77
N ASP A 123 18.30 0.37 6.06
CA ASP A 123 18.03 1.71 6.56
C ASP A 123 19.05 2.75 6.06
N ALA A 124 20.32 2.37 5.92
CA ALA A 124 21.33 3.22 5.29
C ALA A 124 21.01 3.47 3.81
N LEU A 125 20.56 2.46 3.07
CA LEU A 125 20.14 2.59 1.67
C LEU A 125 18.88 3.45 1.53
N VAL A 126 17.91 3.32 2.43
CA VAL A 126 16.72 4.20 2.47
C VAL A 126 17.13 5.66 2.67
N LYS A 127 18.07 5.95 3.56
CA LYS A 127 18.59 7.32 3.77
C LYS A 127 19.28 7.89 2.52
N GLN A 128 19.82 7.01 1.67
CA GLN A 128 20.42 7.38 0.38
C GLN A 128 19.39 7.49 -0.75
N GLY A 129 18.11 7.17 -0.50
CA GLY A 129 17.03 7.16 -1.48
C GLY A 129 16.95 5.87 -2.31
N ASP A 130 17.77 4.86 -2.02
CA ASP A 130 17.78 3.59 -2.75
C ASP A 130 16.86 2.55 -2.09
N LEU A 131 15.55 2.80 -2.20
CA LEU A 131 14.51 1.93 -1.65
C LEU A 131 14.49 0.55 -2.32
N ALA A 132 14.79 0.48 -3.62
CA ALA A 132 14.72 -0.77 -4.39
C ALA A 132 15.82 -1.75 -3.95
N THR A 133 17.06 -1.27 -3.80
CA THR A 133 18.17 -2.09 -3.30
C THR A 133 17.98 -2.42 -1.82
N ALA A 134 17.46 -1.50 -1.01
CA ALA A 134 17.12 -1.76 0.39
C ALA A 134 16.13 -2.92 0.50
N TYR A 135 15.05 -2.88 -0.29
CA TYR A 135 14.03 -3.91 -0.33
C TYR A 135 14.60 -5.26 -0.76
N GLN A 136 15.31 -5.31 -1.90
CA GLN A 136 15.81 -6.58 -2.45
C GLN A 136 16.82 -7.24 -1.51
N SER A 137 17.80 -6.47 -1.02
CA SER A 137 18.84 -7.01 -0.14
C SER A 137 18.30 -7.53 1.19
N LEU A 138 17.30 -6.85 1.77
CA LEU A 138 16.67 -7.31 2.99
C LEU A 138 15.78 -8.54 2.75
N GLN A 139 15.04 -8.57 1.65
CA GLN A 139 14.21 -9.71 1.26
C GLN A 139 15.06 -10.98 1.06
N ASP A 140 16.19 -10.87 0.35
CA ASP A 140 17.11 -11.98 0.13
C ASP A 140 17.71 -12.49 1.44
N CYS A 141 18.10 -11.58 2.33
CA CYS A 141 18.65 -11.94 3.64
C CYS A 141 17.61 -12.62 4.53
N LEU A 142 16.36 -12.15 4.52
CA LEU A 142 15.24 -12.75 5.25
C LEU A 142 14.89 -14.14 4.72
N ALA A 143 14.91 -14.33 3.40
CA ALA A 143 14.69 -15.64 2.80
C ALA A 143 15.76 -16.66 3.24
N ALA A 144 17.02 -16.22 3.39
CA ALA A 144 18.13 -17.07 3.83
C ALA A 144 18.17 -17.31 5.35
N ASN A 145 17.59 -16.42 6.15
CA ASN A 145 17.70 -16.43 7.61
C ASN A 145 16.32 -16.31 8.30
N ALA A 146 15.33 -17.06 7.82
CA ALA A 146 13.93 -16.87 8.20
C ALA A 146 13.60 -17.21 9.68
N ASP A 147 14.50 -17.93 10.36
CA ASP A 147 14.37 -18.34 11.76
C ASP A 147 15.24 -17.50 12.72
N ASP A 148 15.91 -16.45 12.22
CA ASP A 148 16.69 -15.53 13.04
C ASP A 148 15.77 -14.72 13.99
N VAL A 149 16.30 -14.35 15.17
CA VAL A 149 15.56 -13.59 16.20
C VAL A 149 15.01 -12.24 15.69
N LYS A 150 15.63 -11.67 14.64
CA LYS A 150 15.23 -10.43 13.97
C LYS A 150 14.32 -10.65 12.75
N ALA A 151 13.86 -11.88 12.48
CA ALA A 151 13.01 -12.17 11.34
C ALA A 151 11.70 -11.38 11.33
N GLY A 152 11.08 -11.17 12.50
CA GLY A 152 9.89 -10.33 12.63
C GLY A 152 10.15 -8.85 12.28
N ASP A 153 11.25 -8.28 12.81
CA ASP A 153 11.69 -6.91 12.50
C ASP A 153 11.98 -6.74 11.00
N ALA A 154 12.72 -7.68 10.41
CA ALA A 154 13.04 -7.68 8.99
C ALA A 154 11.79 -7.81 8.12
N GLN A 155 10.86 -8.71 8.46
CA GLN A 155 9.61 -8.90 7.73
C GLN A 155 8.73 -7.65 7.76
N LEU A 156 8.65 -6.97 8.91
CA LEU A 156 7.94 -5.69 9.03
C LEU A 156 8.58 -4.64 8.12
N ARG A 157 9.91 -4.54 8.14
CA ARG A 157 10.64 -3.58 7.31
C ARG A 157 10.48 -3.87 5.80
N VAL A 158 10.45 -5.14 5.39
CA VAL A 158 10.13 -5.55 4.01
C VAL A 158 8.72 -5.10 3.62
N ALA A 159 7.74 -5.26 4.50
CA ALA A 159 6.37 -4.83 4.24
C ALA A 159 6.27 -3.30 4.05
N ASP A 160 6.93 -2.52 4.90
CA ASP A 160 6.97 -1.07 4.79
C ASP A 160 7.66 -0.61 3.51
N LEU A 161 8.84 -1.19 3.19
CA LEU A 161 9.57 -0.87 1.96
C LEU A 161 8.78 -1.21 0.69
N ALA A 162 8.09 -2.36 0.65
CA ALA A 162 7.22 -2.72 -0.46
C ALA A 162 6.11 -1.69 -0.66
N TYR A 163 5.49 -1.26 0.45
CA TYR A 163 4.44 -0.25 0.41
C TYR A 163 4.96 1.10 -0.08
N ASP A 164 6.13 1.53 0.37
CA ASP A 164 6.76 2.79 -0.06
C ASP A 164 7.15 2.76 -1.55
N LEU A 165 7.57 1.60 -2.05
CA LEU A 165 7.83 1.33 -3.47
C LEU A 165 6.57 1.17 -4.34
N LYS A 166 5.39 1.22 -3.73
CA LYS A 166 4.07 1.04 -4.38
C LYS A 166 3.90 -0.37 -4.98
N ARG A 167 4.63 -1.33 -4.41
CA ARG A 167 4.53 -2.78 -4.63
C ARG A 167 3.50 -3.35 -3.66
N TYR A 168 2.24 -2.93 -3.83
CA TYR A 168 1.17 -3.27 -2.89
C TYR A 168 0.85 -4.76 -2.78
N PRO A 169 0.87 -5.56 -3.87
CA PRO A 169 0.72 -7.01 -3.75
C PRO A 169 1.78 -7.63 -2.82
N GLU A 170 3.03 -7.20 -2.96
CA GLU A 170 4.15 -7.66 -2.14
C GLU A 170 4.04 -7.17 -0.69
N ALA A 171 3.58 -5.93 -0.48
CA ALA A 171 3.29 -5.39 0.85
C ALA A 171 2.17 -6.19 1.55
N LEU A 172 1.13 -6.57 0.82
CA LEU A 172 0.02 -7.37 1.35
C LEU A 172 0.50 -8.78 1.73
N ALA A 173 1.30 -9.41 0.87
CA ALA A 173 1.91 -10.70 1.17
C ALA A 173 2.80 -10.63 2.42
N ALA A 174 3.63 -9.59 2.54
CA ALA A 174 4.53 -9.39 3.66
C ALA A 174 3.80 -9.11 4.98
N THR A 175 2.76 -8.27 4.97
CA THR A 175 1.91 -8.02 6.15
C THR A 175 1.09 -9.24 6.54
N THR A 176 0.63 -10.04 5.58
CA THR A 176 -0.04 -11.32 5.85
C THR A 176 0.92 -12.30 6.53
N ALA A 177 2.17 -12.39 6.07
CA ALA A 177 3.21 -13.21 6.68
C ALA A 177 3.51 -12.80 8.14
N LEU A 178 3.48 -11.50 8.47
CA LEU A 178 3.58 -11.02 9.85
C LEU A 178 2.48 -11.59 10.74
N MET A 179 1.23 -11.61 10.24
CA MET A 179 0.08 -12.09 11.01
C MET A 179 0.03 -13.61 11.15
N THR A 180 0.62 -14.36 10.21
CA THR A 180 0.57 -15.83 10.23
C THR A 180 1.82 -16.47 10.82
N ARG A 181 3.02 -15.99 10.48
CA ARG A 181 4.30 -16.60 10.87
C ARG A 181 4.96 -15.88 12.04
N TYR A 182 4.82 -14.56 12.11
CA TYR A 182 5.48 -13.71 13.12
C TYR A 182 4.47 -13.05 14.08
N HIS A 183 3.34 -13.73 14.33
CA HIS A 183 2.23 -13.22 15.13
C HIS A 183 2.67 -12.79 16.55
N ASP A 184 3.53 -13.58 17.20
CA ASP A 184 4.01 -13.25 18.54
C ASP A 184 4.87 -11.99 18.55
N TYR A 185 5.62 -11.74 17.47
CA TYR A 185 6.34 -10.48 17.27
C TYR A 185 5.36 -9.31 17.13
N VAL A 186 4.30 -9.45 16.34
CA VAL A 186 3.29 -8.40 16.14
C VAL A 186 2.66 -7.99 17.48
N LYS A 187 2.36 -8.95 18.36
CA LYS A 187 1.70 -8.72 19.65
C LYS A 187 2.58 -8.18 20.77
N GLN A 188 3.89 -8.01 20.55
CA GLN A 188 4.78 -7.51 21.61
C GLN A 188 4.43 -6.08 22.03
N THR A 189 3.94 -5.24 21.10
CA THR A 189 3.52 -3.87 21.42
C THR A 189 2.18 -3.53 20.76
N PRO A 190 1.26 -2.82 21.45
CA PRO A 190 -0.01 -2.40 20.88
C PRO A 190 0.14 -1.52 19.63
N GLU A 191 1.18 -0.69 19.57
CA GLU A 191 1.44 0.21 18.44
C GLU A 191 1.80 -0.56 17.19
N ARG A 192 2.62 -1.60 17.32
CA ARG A 192 3.02 -2.48 16.21
C ARG A 192 1.83 -3.28 15.72
N GLU A 193 1.04 -3.85 16.64
CA GLU A 193 -0.17 -4.58 16.29
C GLU A 193 -1.14 -3.70 15.50
N ARG A 194 -1.40 -2.47 15.97
CA ARG A 194 -2.24 -1.50 15.26
C ARG A 194 -1.69 -1.15 13.88
N HIS A 195 -0.38 -0.88 13.76
CA HIS A 195 0.25 -0.56 12.48
C HIS A 195 0.10 -1.69 11.46
N VAL A 196 0.42 -2.93 11.85
CA VAL A 196 0.34 -4.08 10.94
C VAL A 196 -1.11 -4.36 10.53
N ILE A 197 -2.05 -4.32 11.47
CA ILE A 197 -3.47 -4.55 11.19
C ILE A 197 -4.00 -3.46 10.26
N ALA A 198 -3.79 -2.18 10.58
CA ALA A 198 -4.27 -1.06 9.76
C ALA A 198 -3.70 -1.12 8.34
N ARG A 199 -2.40 -1.40 8.20
CA ARG A 199 -1.75 -1.52 6.89
C ARG A 199 -2.30 -2.69 6.10
N ARG A 200 -2.46 -3.86 6.72
CA ARG A 200 -3.02 -5.05 6.09
C ARG A 200 -4.46 -4.80 5.63
N ASP A 201 -5.30 -4.23 6.49
CA ASP A 201 -6.71 -4.02 6.18
C ASP A 201 -6.89 -3.03 5.03
N LEU A 202 -6.10 -1.95 4.99
CA LEU A 202 -6.04 -1.02 3.85
C LEU A 202 -5.66 -1.74 2.55
N LEU A 203 -4.62 -2.58 2.59
CA LEU A 203 -4.15 -3.32 1.42
C LEU A 203 -5.17 -4.38 0.97
N ALA A 204 -5.80 -5.09 1.90
CA ALA A 204 -6.80 -6.11 1.62
C ALA A 204 -8.09 -5.49 1.04
N GLU A 205 -8.52 -4.33 1.53
CA GLU A 205 -9.62 -3.57 0.92
C GLU A 205 -9.30 -3.23 -0.55
N ALA A 206 -8.10 -2.69 -0.79
CA ALA A 206 -7.67 -2.26 -2.10
C ALA A 206 -7.40 -3.41 -3.08
N GLU A 207 -7.11 -4.62 -2.60
CA GLU A 207 -6.87 -5.81 -3.43
C GLU A 207 -8.07 -6.13 -4.34
N SER A 208 -9.29 -5.92 -3.85
CA SER A 208 -10.54 -6.18 -4.59
C SER A 208 -10.63 -5.43 -5.93
N VAL A 209 -9.93 -4.30 -6.03
CA VAL A 209 -9.84 -3.45 -7.24
C VAL A 209 -8.41 -3.39 -7.77
N GLN A 210 -7.62 -4.43 -7.53
CA GLN A 210 -6.23 -4.55 -8.01
C GLN A 210 -5.37 -3.33 -7.61
N PHE A 211 -5.61 -2.81 -6.41
CA PHE A 211 -4.92 -1.65 -5.82
C PHE A 211 -5.06 -0.33 -6.61
N ALA A 212 -5.98 -0.26 -7.57
CA ALA A 212 -6.20 0.94 -8.38
C ALA A 212 -6.48 2.20 -7.55
N SER A 213 -7.20 2.05 -6.43
CA SER A 213 -7.53 3.12 -5.50
C SER A 213 -6.29 3.70 -4.80
N LEU A 214 -5.34 2.85 -4.38
CA LEU A 214 -4.08 3.30 -3.78
C LEU A 214 -3.15 3.97 -4.81
N TYR A 215 -3.10 3.46 -6.05
CA TYR A 215 -2.36 4.12 -7.12
C TYR A 215 -2.95 5.49 -7.48
N ALA A 216 -4.28 5.63 -7.47
CA ALA A 216 -4.94 6.92 -7.64
C ALA A 216 -4.57 7.89 -6.51
N LEU A 217 -4.58 7.41 -5.26
CA LEU A 217 -4.16 8.20 -4.09
C LEU A 217 -2.71 8.68 -4.20
N ASP A 218 -1.79 7.82 -4.59
CA ASP A 218 -0.39 8.21 -4.78
C ASP A 218 -0.19 9.17 -5.96
N THR A 219 -1.04 9.08 -6.98
CA THR A 219 -1.05 10.03 -8.08
C THR A 219 -1.55 11.40 -7.60
N ALA A 220 -2.59 11.45 -6.76
CA ALA A 220 -3.08 12.69 -6.16
C ALA A 220 -2.03 13.35 -5.27
N ARG A 221 -1.31 12.58 -4.45
CA ARG A 221 -0.22 13.07 -3.59
C ARG A 221 0.92 13.75 -4.35
N LYS A 222 1.18 13.32 -5.58
CA LYS A 222 2.25 13.86 -6.43
C LYS A 222 1.77 15.02 -7.31
N ASP A 223 0.47 15.28 -7.35
CA ASP A 223 -0.08 16.34 -8.17
C ASP A 223 0.32 17.72 -7.64
N ARG A 224 0.75 18.60 -8.54
CA ARG A 224 1.19 19.96 -8.18
C ARG A 224 0.17 21.04 -8.53
N THR A 225 -0.85 20.70 -9.29
CA THR A 225 -1.82 21.64 -9.84
C THR A 225 -3.09 21.71 -9.02
N ASP A 226 -3.64 20.55 -8.67
CA ASP A 226 -4.86 20.40 -7.90
C ASP A 226 -4.83 19.09 -7.10
N PRO A 227 -3.92 18.97 -6.12
CA PRO A 227 -3.91 17.80 -5.24
C PRO A 227 -5.20 17.72 -4.41
N PHE A 228 -5.79 18.87 -4.06
CA PHE A 228 -6.96 18.93 -3.18
C PHE A 228 -8.22 18.37 -3.87
N GLY A 229 -8.56 18.85 -5.08
CA GLY A 229 -9.71 18.34 -5.84
C GLY A 229 -9.57 16.86 -6.23
N LYS A 230 -8.35 16.39 -6.45
CA LYS A 230 -8.07 14.96 -6.67
C LYS A 230 -8.32 14.10 -5.43
N LEU A 231 -7.87 14.56 -4.26
CA LEU A 231 -8.13 13.86 -3.00
C LEU A 231 -9.63 13.84 -2.68
N GLU A 232 -10.34 14.95 -2.91
CA GLU A 232 -11.80 15.00 -2.77
C GLU A 232 -12.48 13.98 -3.69
N SER A 233 -12.07 13.92 -4.96
CA SER A 233 -12.59 12.94 -5.93
C SER A 233 -12.34 11.49 -5.49
N ILE A 234 -11.21 11.21 -4.84
CA ILE A 234 -10.90 9.88 -4.31
C ILE A 234 -11.86 9.52 -3.17
N ILE A 235 -12.15 10.45 -2.27
CA ILE A 235 -13.11 10.23 -1.17
C ILE A 235 -14.50 9.90 -1.73
N VAL A 236 -14.94 10.66 -2.74
CA VAL A 236 -16.25 10.46 -3.38
C VAL A 236 -16.33 9.14 -4.15
N GLY A 237 -15.23 8.74 -4.79
CA GLY A 237 -15.13 7.49 -5.56
C GLY A 237 -15.01 6.22 -4.70
N ASN A 238 -14.42 6.33 -3.49
CA ASN A 238 -14.13 5.21 -2.59
C ASN A 238 -14.90 5.37 -1.27
N LYS A 239 -16.22 5.46 -1.35
CA LYS A 239 -17.10 5.76 -0.23
C LYS A 239 -16.96 4.72 0.89
N ASP A 240 -16.89 5.19 2.14
CA ASP A 240 -16.78 4.34 3.35
C ASP A 240 -15.66 3.29 3.26
N SER A 241 -14.50 3.73 2.76
CA SER A 241 -13.31 2.91 2.56
C SER A 241 -12.09 3.51 3.26
N LEU A 242 -11.14 2.66 3.64
CA LEU A 242 -9.87 3.05 4.26
C LEU A 242 -9.03 3.96 3.34
N VAL A 243 -9.13 3.79 2.02
CA VAL A 243 -8.47 4.68 1.06
C VAL A 243 -9.05 6.11 1.12
N ALA A 244 -10.36 6.25 1.29
CA ALA A 244 -10.96 7.57 1.48
C ALA A 244 -10.52 8.20 2.81
N GLU A 245 -10.34 7.41 3.87
CA GLU A 245 -9.79 7.91 5.13
C GLU A 245 -8.36 8.45 4.97
N GLU A 246 -7.50 7.71 4.28
CA GLU A 246 -6.14 8.15 3.95
C GLU A 246 -6.15 9.44 3.11
N ALA A 247 -7.06 9.54 2.13
CA ALA A 247 -7.23 10.75 1.34
C ALA A 247 -7.64 11.96 2.20
N ALA A 248 -8.59 11.77 3.13
CA ALA A 248 -9.01 12.82 4.06
C ALA A 248 -7.87 13.28 4.99
N LEU A 249 -7.05 12.34 5.48
CA LEU A 249 -5.86 12.67 6.26
C LEU A 249 -4.83 13.46 5.44
N ASP A 250 -4.63 13.10 4.16
CA ASP A 250 -3.73 13.82 3.28
C ASP A 250 -4.23 15.24 2.94
N MET A 251 -5.54 15.46 2.83
CA MET A 251 -6.10 16.81 2.70
C MET A 251 -5.74 17.67 3.91
N GLY A 252 -5.84 17.12 5.13
CA GLY A 252 -5.38 17.80 6.33
C GLY A 252 -3.87 18.11 6.31
N LYS A 253 -3.04 17.17 5.86
CA LYS A 253 -1.58 17.38 5.76
C LYS A 253 -1.22 18.53 4.81
N LEU A 254 -1.92 18.67 3.68
CA LEU A 254 -1.70 19.76 2.73
C LEU A 254 -1.93 21.16 3.35
N LEU A 255 -2.78 21.24 4.37
CA LEU A 255 -3.16 22.49 5.02
C LEU A 255 -2.46 22.71 6.37
N LEU A 256 -1.55 21.81 6.77
CA LEU A 256 -0.92 21.88 8.09
C LEU A 256 -0.07 23.14 8.25
N ALA A 257 0.74 23.49 7.24
CA ALA A 257 1.56 24.70 7.29
C ALA A 257 0.71 25.98 7.38
N GLU A 258 -0.45 26.01 6.71
CA GLU A 258 -1.40 27.12 6.81
C GLU A 258 -2.00 27.19 8.22
N ALA A 259 -2.43 26.04 8.75
CA ALA A 259 -2.97 25.92 10.09
C ALA A 259 -1.98 26.35 11.19
N GLU A 260 -0.70 26.03 11.03
CA GLU A 260 0.39 26.45 11.94
C GLU A 260 0.69 27.95 11.84
N SER A 261 0.55 28.53 10.65
CA SER A 261 0.76 29.96 10.42
C SER A 261 -0.41 30.84 10.87
N GLY A 262 -1.58 30.25 11.08
CA GLY A 262 -2.78 30.94 11.51
C GLY A 262 -2.59 31.59 12.89
N LYS A 263 -2.84 32.91 12.98
CA LYS A 263 -2.79 33.68 14.24
C LYS A 263 -3.96 33.41 15.18
N ASP A 264 -4.61 32.25 15.07
CA ASP A 264 -5.70 31.92 15.97
C ASP A 264 -5.13 31.48 17.32
N ALA A 265 -5.04 32.42 18.25
CA ALA A 265 -4.59 32.18 19.62
C ALA A 265 -5.46 31.17 20.39
N ASN A 266 -6.65 30.83 19.86
CA ASN A 266 -7.57 29.84 20.44
C ASN A 266 -7.54 28.48 19.70
N ALA A 267 -6.66 28.30 18.71
CA ALA A 267 -6.54 27.02 18.01
C ALA A 267 -6.12 25.91 18.99
N LYS A 268 -7.04 24.98 19.28
CA LYS A 268 -6.80 23.85 20.20
C LYS A 268 -5.70 22.90 19.70
N SER A 269 -5.50 22.81 18.38
CA SER A 269 -4.47 21.97 17.74
C SER A 269 -4.31 22.34 16.27
N PRO A 270 -3.08 22.46 15.73
CA PRO A 270 -2.85 22.68 14.29
C PRO A 270 -3.48 21.60 13.41
N ARG A 271 -3.48 20.34 13.88
CA ARG A 271 -4.12 19.22 13.18
C ARG A 271 -5.63 19.43 13.05
N LEU A 272 -6.28 19.84 14.13
CA LEU A 272 -7.72 20.13 14.13
C LEU A 272 -8.04 21.29 13.18
N THR A 273 -7.25 22.36 13.24
CA THR A 273 -7.40 23.52 12.36
C THR A 273 -7.23 23.10 10.90
N ALA A 274 -6.21 22.30 10.57
CA ALA A 274 -5.98 21.84 9.21
C ALA A 274 -7.13 20.96 8.67
N MET A 275 -7.68 20.08 9.51
CA MET A 275 -8.85 19.26 9.12
C MET A 275 -10.12 20.09 8.96
N THR A 276 -10.32 21.10 9.79
CA THR A 276 -11.42 22.07 9.67
C THR A 276 -11.32 22.86 8.37
N LEU A 277 -10.12 23.38 8.05
CA LEU A 277 -9.86 24.04 6.78
C LEU A 277 -10.08 23.11 5.59
N ALA A 278 -9.69 21.84 5.71
CA ALA A 278 -9.92 20.86 4.65
C ALA A 278 -11.42 20.66 4.43
N ARG A 279 -12.21 20.53 5.49
CA ARG A 279 -13.67 20.44 5.38
C ARG A 279 -14.24 21.67 4.69
N ASP A 280 -13.82 22.87 5.08
CA ASP A 280 -14.36 24.13 4.56
C ASP A 280 -14.03 24.37 3.08
N ARG A 281 -12.98 23.72 2.57
CA ARG A 281 -12.60 23.76 1.15
C ARG A 281 -13.28 22.67 0.31
N CYS A 282 -13.88 21.67 0.94
CA CYS A 282 -14.60 20.63 0.21
C CYS A 282 -15.92 21.17 -0.34
N THR A 283 -16.26 20.70 -1.53
CA THR A 283 -17.49 21.04 -2.24
C THR A 283 -18.48 19.88 -2.26
N ASP A 284 -17.99 18.63 -2.15
CA ASP A 284 -18.82 17.44 -2.15
C ASP A 284 -19.30 17.07 -0.73
N PRO A 285 -20.61 16.88 -0.51
CA PRO A 285 -21.16 16.56 0.81
C PRO A 285 -20.67 15.23 1.39
N ILE A 286 -20.20 14.28 0.55
CA ILE A 286 -19.60 13.01 1.00
C ILE A 286 -18.23 13.28 1.62
N ALA A 287 -17.40 14.11 0.96
CA ALA A 287 -16.10 14.47 1.49
C ALA A 287 -16.22 15.27 2.80
N VAL A 288 -17.15 16.24 2.84
CA VAL A 288 -17.47 17.01 4.04
C VAL A 288 -17.86 16.08 5.19
N ALA A 289 -18.76 15.11 4.96
CA ALA A 289 -19.20 14.19 6.00
C ALA A 289 -18.07 13.29 6.54
N LEU A 290 -17.17 12.82 5.67
CA LEU A 290 -16.00 12.07 6.13
C LEU A 290 -15.06 12.93 6.98
N LEU A 291 -14.80 14.17 6.55
CA LEU A 291 -13.96 15.10 7.30
C LEU A 291 -14.58 15.47 8.65
N GLU A 292 -15.91 15.61 8.72
CA GLU A 292 -16.65 15.78 9.99
C GLU A 292 -16.44 14.59 10.94
N ILE A 293 -16.46 13.34 10.43
CA ILE A 293 -16.08 12.17 11.25
C ILE A 293 -14.65 12.31 11.77
N LYS A 294 -13.69 12.65 10.90
CA LYS A 294 -12.28 12.77 11.31
C LYS A 294 -12.02 13.90 12.30
N ILE A 295 -12.74 15.00 12.17
CA ILE A 295 -12.72 16.10 13.15
C ILE A 295 -13.29 15.61 14.50
N GLY A 296 -14.41 14.89 14.48
CA GLY A 296 -15.00 14.27 15.67
C GLY A 296 -14.04 13.29 16.37
N GLU A 297 -13.36 12.44 15.61
CA GLU A 297 -12.31 11.53 16.12
C GLU A 297 -11.17 12.29 16.81
N ILE A 298 -10.74 13.44 16.28
CA ILE A 298 -9.70 14.29 16.91
C ILE A 298 -10.22 14.87 18.23
N TYR A 299 -11.44 15.41 18.26
CA TYR A 299 -12.02 15.93 19.49
C TYR A 299 -12.13 14.85 20.57
N GLN A 300 -12.57 13.64 20.21
CA GLN A 300 -12.74 12.53 21.13
C GLN A 300 -11.40 11.99 21.65
N ASN A 301 -10.47 11.68 20.75
CA ASN A 301 -9.25 10.94 21.08
C ASN A 301 -8.13 11.85 21.59
N ASP A 302 -7.93 13.00 20.92
CA ASP A 302 -6.78 13.86 21.17
C ASP A 302 -7.13 14.94 22.21
N LEU A 303 -8.33 15.54 22.13
CA LEU A 303 -8.72 16.67 22.98
C LEU A 303 -9.64 16.31 24.15
N ARG A 304 -10.15 15.07 24.19
CA ARG A 304 -11.14 14.60 25.19
C ARG A 304 -12.37 15.52 25.31
N ASP A 305 -12.72 16.22 24.23
CA ASP A 305 -13.86 17.13 24.13
C ASP A 305 -15.04 16.37 23.51
N PHE A 306 -15.69 15.55 24.34
CA PHE A 306 -16.77 14.69 23.88
C PHE A 306 -18.00 15.47 23.39
N SER A 307 -18.19 16.72 23.82
CA SER A 307 -19.33 17.54 23.36
C SER A 307 -19.14 17.96 21.91
N SER A 308 -17.95 18.47 21.59
CA SER A 308 -17.61 18.85 20.22
C SER A 308 -17.59 17.63 19.30
N ALA A 309 -17.02 16.51 19.75
CA ALA A 309 -17.04 15.27 18.99
C ALA A 309 -18.46 14.79 18.64
N GLU A 310 -19.40 14.86 19.59
CA GLU A 310 -20.81 14.49 19.37
C GLU A 310 -21.47 15.35 18.28
N GLU A 311 -21.22 16.67 18.29
CA GLU A 311 -21.75 17.58 17.28
C GLU A 311 -21.27 17.22 15.86
N HIS A 312 -19.96 16.97 15.72
CA HIS A 312 -19.36 16.59 14.45
C HIS A 312 -19.89 15.23 13.94
N PHE A 313 -20.03 14.23 14.83
CA PHE A 313 -20.63 12.96 14.43
C PHE A 313 -22.11 13.10 14.06
N LYS A 314 -22.88 13.98 14.73
CA LYS A 314 -24.28 14.26 14.34
C LYS A 314 -24.38 14.85 12.93
N ARG A 315 -23.54 15.83 12.59
CA ARG A 315 -23.50 16.41 11.24
C ARG A 315 -23.10 15.38 10.19
N ALA A 316 -22.10 14.55 10.47
CA ALA A 316 -21.72 13.46 9.58
C ALA A 316 -22.86 12.44 9.38
N ALA A 317 -23.69 12.23 10.40
CA ALA A 317 -24.80 11.29 10.33
C ALA A 317 -25.96 11.75 9.41
N GLU A 318 -26.01 13.03 9.05
CA GLU A 318 -26.97 13.55 8.08
C GLU A 318 -26.68 13.05 6.66
N ASN A 319 -25.44 12.62 6.38
CA ASN A 319 -25.08 12.02 5.10
C ASN A 319 -25.36 10.51 5.09
N PRO A 320 -26.20 9.98 4.17
CA PRO A 320 -26.55 8.57 4.13
C PRO A 320 -25.37 7.61 3.97
N VAL A 321 -24.27 8.04 3.33
CA VAL A 321 -23.08 7.21 3.13
C VAL A 321 -22.41 6.88 4.47
N TYR A 322 -22.36 7.85 5.37
CA TYR A 322 -21.63 7.74 6.64
C TYR A 322 -22.54 7.64 7.87
N ALA A 323 -23.86 7.70 7.70
CA ALA A 323 -24.84 7.65 8.78
C ALA A 323 -24.63 6.50 9.76
N LYS A 324 -24.40 5.29 9.24
CA LYS A 324 -24.17 4.09 10.08
C LYS A 324 -22.89 4.23 10.92
N ARG A 325 -21.80 4.66 10.29
CA ARG A 325 -20.50 4.84 10.95
C ARG A 325 -20.55 5.94 12.00
N ALA A 326 -21.13 7.09 11.66
CA ALA A 326 -21.30 8.21 12.58
C ALA A 326 -22.19 7.82 13.78
N THR A 327 -23.26 7.06 13.56
CA THR A 327 -24.11 6.54 14.64
C THR A 327 -23.34 5.58 15.55
N ALA A 328 -22.50 4.70 14.98
CA ALA A 328 -21.65 3.82 15.79
C ALA A 328 -20.65 4.62 16.65
N ALA A 329 -20.05 5.68 16.11
CA ALA A 329 -19.17 6.58 16.87
C ALA A 329 -19.91 7.28 18.02
N LEU A 330 -21.14 7.75 17.78
CA LEU A 330 -22.00 8.34 18.83
C LEU A 330 -22.30 7.35 19.96
N MET A 331 -22.53 6.07 19.64
CA MET A 331 -22.75 5.03 20.65
C MET A 331 -21.51 4.82 21.52
N VAL A 332 -20.34 4.70 20.90
CA VAL A 332 -19.06 4.56 21.63
C VAL A 332 -18.84 5.75 22.56
N LEU A 333 -19.06 6.97 22.06
CA LEU A 333 -18.90 8.19 22.84
C LEU A 333 -19.86 8.26 24.04
N ALA A 334 -21.09 7.74 23.90
CA ALA A 334 -22.05 7.64 25.00
C ALA A 334 -21.64 6.62 26.08
N GLU A 335 -20.91 5.56 25.71
CA GLU A 335 -20.34 4.61 26.66
C GLU A 335 -19.13 5.19 27.40
N GLU A 336 -18.27 5.93 26.69
CA GLU A 336 -17.09 6.55 27.29
C GLU A 336 -17.45 7.62 28.32
N ARG A 337 -18.51 8.41 28.08
CA ARG A 337 -19.00 9.40 29.07
C ARG A 337 -19.50 8.79 30.39
N LYS A 338 -19.80 7.50 30.42
CA LYS A 338 -20.27 6.80 31.63
C LYS A 338 -19.13 6.24 32.47
N ARG A 339 -17.90 6.20 31.95
CA ARG A 339 -16.70 5.70 32.63
C ARG A 339 -15.97 6.86 33.30
#